data_AF-A0A7V9V268-F1
#
_entry.id   AF-A0A7V9V268-F1
#
_cell.length_a   1.000
_cell.length_b   1.000
_cell.length_c   1.000
_cell.angle_alpha   90.00
_cell.angle_beta   90.00
_cell.angle_gamma   90.00
#
_symmetry.space_group_name_H-M   'P 1'
#
loop_
_entity.id
_entity.type
_entity.pdbx_description
1 polymer ?
#
loop_
_entity_poly.entity_id
_entity_poly.type
_entity_poly.pdbx_seq_one_letter_code
_entity_poly.pdbx_strand_id
1 'polypeptide(L)'
;MEIKRPALAADVDNPDVKRQLRTLDRRIQQLEQSLQSAEVVQPSPESTDAVRFGALVTVRRATGEQDEYRIVGVDEVNLDLGWVSWLSPIAKALLNSHVGQRVTFRFPSGEEQLEIARISYDLN
;
A
#
# COMPACT_ATOMS: atom_id res chain seq x y z
N MET A 1 -2.41 21.73 -17.44
CA MET A 1 -3.54 21.41 -16.55
C MET A 1 -3.51 22.42 -15.42
N GLU A 2 -4.26 23.52 -15.56
CA GLU A 2 -4.35 24.54 -14.50
C GLU A 2 -4.96 23.90 -13.26
N ILE A 3 -4.16 23.81 -12.20
CA ILE A 3 -4.66 23.50 -10.87
C ILE A 3 -5.44 24.76 -10.46
N LYS A 4 -6.75 24.76 -10.76
CA LYS A 4 -7.69 25.71 -10.16
C LYS A 4 -7.49 25.60 -8.65
N ARG A 5 -6.87 26.61 -8.03
CA ARG A 5 -6.91 26.87 -6.59
C ARG A 5 -8.34 27.36 -6.28
N PRO A 6 -9.35 26.54 -5.96
CA PRO A 6 -10.70 27.05 -5.88
C PRO A 6 -10.94 27.47 -4.43
N ALA A 7 -11.21 28.77 -4.24
CA ALA A 7 -12.12 29.31 -3.24
C ALA A 7 -11.84 29.14 -1.72
N LEU A 8 -10.68 28.64 -1.27
CA LEU A 8 -10.32 28.66 0.16
C LEU A 8 -9.46 29.88 0.59
N ALA A 9 -8.92 30.63 -0.35
CA ALA A 9 -8.13 31.83 -0.04
C ALA A 9 -8.98 33.11 0.19
N ALA A 10 -10.31 33.00 0.14
CA ALA A 10 -11.21 34.16 0.23
C ALA A 10 -11.32 34.72 1.67
N ASP A 11 -10.97 33.94 2.68
CA ASP A 11 -10.93 34.39 4.08
C ASP A 11 -9.77 33.72 4.82
N VAL A 12 -8.54 34.14 4.48
CA VAL A 12 -7.31 33.62 5.07
C VAL A 12 -7.29 33.83 6.59
N ASP A 13 -8.10 34.74 7.14
CA ASP A 13 -8.19 35.01 8.59
C ASP A 13 -9.13 34.10 9.38
N ASN A 14 -10.00 33.36 8.69
CA ASN A 14 -10.86 32.37 9.32
C ASN A 14 -10.01 31.20 9.92
N PRO A 15 -10.15 30.90 11.23
CA PRO A 15 -9.34 29.88 11.91
C PRO A 15 -9.54 28.46 11.35
N ASP A 16 -10.73 28.15 10.83
CA ASP A 16 -11.01 26.84 10.23
C ASP A 16 -10.37 26.71 8.84
N VAL A 17 -10.39 27.79 8.06
CA VAL A 17 -9.68 27.88 6.77
C VAL A 17 -8.17 27.77 7.00
N LYS A 18 -7.60 28.47 7.99
CA LYS A 18 -6.17 28.34 8.37
C LYS A 18 -5.80 26.90 8.75
N ARG A 19 -6.67 26.18 9.46
CA ARG A 19 -6.45 24.77 9.84
C ARG A 19 -6.49 23.83 8.64
N GLN A 20 -7.42 24.04 7.72
CA GLN A 20 -7.53 23.27 6.49
C GLN A 20 -6.31 23.49 5.58
N LEU A 21 -5.89 24.74 5.38
CA LEU A 21 -4.68 25.07 4.61
C LEU A 21 -3.44 24.42 5.22
N ARG A 22 -3.23 24.51 6.54
CA ARG A 22 -2.11 23.83 7.22
C ARG A 22 -2.13 22.32 7.06
N THR A 23 -3.30 21.70 7.03
CA THR A 23 -3.45 20.25 6.79
C THR A 23 -3.04 19.88 5.37
N LEU A 24 -3.45 20.69 4.39
CA LEU A 24 -3.08 20.50 2.99
C LEU A 24 -1.58 20.71 2.78
N ASP A 25 -0.99 21.77 3.33
CA ASP A 25 0.43 22.05 3.22
C ASP A 25 1.29 20.93 3.80
N ARG A 26 0.90 20.38 4.95
CA ARG A 26 1.56 19.20 5.53
C ARG A 26 1.50 17.99 4.60
N ARG A 27 0.35 17.75 3.98
CA ARG A 27 0.18 16.63 3.06
C ARG A 27 1.02 16.82 1.79
N ILE A 28 1.10 18.05 1.27
CA ILE A 28 1.98 18.39 0.15
C ILE A 28 3.44 18.11 0.52
N GLN A 29 3.91 18.62 1.65
CA GLN A 29 5.29 18.42 2.09
C GLN A 29 5.64 16.93 2.29
N GLN A 30 4.71 16.15 2.85
CA GLN A 30 4.89 14.69 2.99
C GLN A 30 5.02 13.99 1.63
N LEU A 31 4.20 14.39 0.65
CA LEU A 31 4.25 13.83 -0.70
C LEU A 31 5.53 14.23 -1.44
N GLU A 32 5.96 15.49 -1.31
CA GLU A 32 7.21 15.98 -1.89
C GLU A 32 8.44 15.26 -1.32
N GLN A 33 8.49 15.07 0.00
CA GLN A 33 9.55 14.27 0.63
C GLN A 33 9.56 12.83 0.13
N SER A 34 8.38 12.21 0.06
CA SER A 34 8.25 10.83 -0.44
C SER A 34 8.71 10.71 -1.90
N LEU A 35 8.40 11.70 -2.74
CA LEU A 35 8.81 11.74 -4.14
C LEU A 35 10.31 11.98 -4.29
N GLN A 36 10.89 12.87 -3.49
CA GLN A 36 12.34 13.13 -3.47
C GLN A 36 13.15 11.91 -3.02
N SER A 37 12.61 11.09 -2.11
CA SER A 37 13.23 9.85 -1.66
C SER A 37 12.88 8.63 -2.51
N ALA A 38 12.02 8.78 -3.52
CA ALA A 38 11.58 7.66 -4.33
C ALA A 38 12.69 7.21 -5.30
N GLU A 39 13.07 5.94 -5.22
CA GLU A 39 14.02 5.31 -6.13
C GLU A 39 13.29 4.34 -7.06
N VAL A 40 13.56 4.44 -8.37
CA VAL A 40 13.02 3.50 -9.36
C VAL A 40 13.85 2.22 -9.28
N VAL A 41 13.33 1.23 -8.55
CA VAL A 41 13.96 -0.09 -8.44
C VAL A 41 13.61 -0.91 -9.68
N GLN A 42 14.62 -1.27 -10.48
CA GLN A 42 14.45 -2.34 -11.45
C GLN A 42 14.44 -3.67 -10.69
N PRO A 43 13.42 -4.53 -10.84
CA PRO A 43 13.38 -5.80 -10.16
C PRO A 43 14.54 -6.68 -10.66
N SER A 44 15.55 -6.88 -9.82
CA SER A 44 16.54 -7.94 -9.99
C SER A 44 15.84 -9.29 -9.79
N PRO A 45 16.22 -10.37 -10.49
CA PRO A 45 15.73 -11.73 -10.20
C PRO A 45 15.92 -12.16 -8.74
N GLU A 46 16.89 -11.57 -8.03
CA GLU A 46 17.14 -11.79 -6.60
C GLU A 46 16.28 -10.89 -5.68
N SER A 47 15.67 -9.82 -6.22
CA SER A 47 14.78 -8.92 -5.46
C SER A 47 13.36 -9.47 -5.28
N THR A 48 13.09 -10.64 -5.86
CA THR A 48 11.83 -11.39 -5.77
C THR A 48 11.57 -11.98 -4.39
N ASP A 49 12.59 -12.00 -3.51
CA ASP A 49 12.53 -12.69 -2.23
C ASP A 49 11.68 -11.98 -1.18
N ALA A 50 11.31 -10.71 -1.40
CA ALA A 50 10.55 -9.93 -0.45
C ALA A 50 9.31 -9.31 -1.10
N VAL A 51 8.22 -9.19 -0.33
CA VAL A 51 6.98 -8.59 -0.79
C VAL A 51 7.16 -7.07 -0.91
N ARG A 52 6.86 -6.53 -2.10
CA ARG A 52 6.87 -5.09 -2.41
C ARG A 52 5.61 -4.73 -3.21
N PHE A 53 5.49 -3.45 -3.57
CA PHE A 53 4.47 -2.99 -4.49
C PHE A 53 4.53 -3.76 -5.83
N GLY A 54 3.37 -4.12 -6.37
CA GLY A 54 3.25 -4.92 -7.60
C GLY A 54 3.36 -6.43 -7.40
N ALA A 55 3.79 -6.90 -6.22
CA ALA A 55 3.94 -8.32 -5.94
C ALA A 55 2.59 -9.05 -5.92
N LEU A 56 2.53 -10.20 -6.57
CA LEU A 56 1.52 -11.24 -6.36
C LEU A 56 2.04 -12.21 -5.29
N VAL A 57 1.35 -12.26 -4.16
CA VAL A 57 1.75 -13.03 -2.98
C VAL A 57 0.75 -14.15 -2.75
N THR A 58 1.21 -15.40 -2.80
CA THR A 58 0.44 -16.55 -2.36
C THR A 58 0.70 -16.79 -0.88
N VAL A 59 -0.34 -16.75 -0.07
CA VAL A 59 -0.27 -17.06 1.36
C VAL A 59 -0.97 -18.37 1.66
N ARG A 60 -0.47 -19.11 2.64
CA ARG A 60 -1.07 -20.34 3.14
C ARG A 60 -1.52 -20.16 4.58
N ARG A 61 -2.77 -20.54 4.85
CA ARG A 61 -3.40 -20.56 6.17
C ARG A 61 -3.01 -21.82 6.93
N ALA A 62 -3.22 -21.82 8.25
CA ALA A 62 -3.01 -23.01 9.08
C ALA A 62 -3.93 -24.18 8.67
N THR A 63 -5.09 -23.89 8.08
CA THR A 63 -6.01 -24.89 7.50
C THR A 63 -5.46 -25.57 6.25
N GLY A 64 -4.40 -25.02 5.64
CA GLY A 64 -3.84 -25.46 4.37
C GLY A 64 -4.41 -24.72 3.15
N GLU A 65 -5.46 -23.92 3.33
CA GLU A 65 -6.04 -23.08 2.28
C GLU A 65 -5.04 -22.02 1.81
N GLN A 66 -5.10 -21.67 0.52
CA GLN A 66 -4.25 -20.68 -0.10
C GLN A 66 -5.07 -19.53 -0.67
N ASP A 67 -4.59 -18.32 -0.43
CA ASP A 67 -5.13 -17.09 -1.01
C ASP A 67 -4.02 -16.37 -1.79
N GLU A 68 -4.41 -15.62 -2.81
CA GLU A 68 -3.50 -14.77 -3.58
C GLU A 68 -3.88 -13.29 -3.44
N TYR A 69 -2.86 -12.46 -3.20
CA TYR A 69 -3.02 -11.02 -3.06
C TYR A 69 -2.02 -10.28 -3.94
N ARG A 70 -2.52 -9.41 -4.82
CA ARG A 70 -1.65 -8.48 -5.58
C ARG A 70 -1.63 -7.12 -4.90
N ILE A 71 -0.46 -6.64 -4.52
CA ILE A 71 -0.32 -5.34 -3.86
C ILE A 71 -0.27 -4.24 -4.92
N VAL A 72 -1.30 -3.41 -4.97
CA VAL A 72 -1.48 -2.37 -6.00
C VAL A 72 -1.75 -0.99 -5.40
N GLY A 73 -1.88 0.03 -6.25
CA GLY A 73 -2.33 1.37 -5.89
C GLY A 73 -3.79 1.39 -5.42
N VAL A 74 -4.22 2.49 -4.79
CA VAL A 74 -5.62 2.65 -4.33
C VAL A 74 -6.59 2.66 -5.51
N ASP A 75 -6.20 3.25 -6.63
CA ASP A 75 -7.03 3.39 -7.83
C ASP A 75 -7.11 2.09 -8.67
N GLU A 76 -6.27 1.10 -8.34
CA GLU A 76 -6.15 -0.17 -9.08
C GLU A 76 -6.84 -1.33 -8.35
N VAL A 77 -7.44 -1.11 -7.18
CA VAL A 77 -8.02 -2.17 -6.35
C VAL A 77 -9.12 -2.93 -7.09
N ASN A 78 -9.04 -4.26 -7.05
CA ASN A 78 -10.07 -5.17 -7.54
C ASN A 78 -10.10 -6.43 -6.65
N LEU A 79 -11.05 -6.47 -5.72
CA LEU A 79 -11.13 -7.53 -4.71
C LEU A 79 -11.50 -8.89 -5.31
N ASP A 80 -12.23 -8.92 -6.42
CA ASP A 80 -12.58 -10.17 -7.11
C ASP A 80 -11.35 -10.84 -7.72
N LEU A 81 -10.31 -10.05 -8.05
CA LEU A 81 -9.02 -10.54 -8.54
C LEU A 81 -7.95 -10.65 -7.44
N GLY A 82 -8.30 -10.40 -6.18
CA GLY A 82 -7.34 -10.35 -5.07
C GLY A 82 -6.39 -9.14 -5.11
N TRP A 83 -6.70 -8.09 -5.87
CA TRP A 83 -5.88 -6.89 -5.95
C TRP A 83 -6.21 -5.95 -4.79
N VAL A 84 -5.27 -5.81 -3.88
CA VAL A 84 -5.42 -5.07 -2.63
C VAL A 84 -4.52 -3.84 -2.61
N SER A 85 -5.04 -2.74 -2.11
CA SER A 85 -4.23 -1.53 -1.94
C SER A 85 -3.08 -1.79 -0.97
N TRP A 86 -1.91 -1.22 -1.24
CA TRP A 86 -0.78 -1.17 -0.30
C TRP A 86 -1.15 -0.55 1.06
N LEU A 87 -2.23 0.24 1.13
CA LEU A 87 -2.75 0.81 2.37
C LEU A 87 -3.57 -0.18 3.22
N SER A 88 -3.99 -1.31 2.62
CA SER A 88 -4.84 -2.29 3.27
C SER A 88 -4.12 -2.98 4.44
N PRO A 89 -4.85 -3.42 5.48
CA PRO A 89 -4.26 -4.15 6.61
C PRO A 89 -3.50 -5.40 6.18
N ILE A 90 -4.02 -6.15 5.20
CA ILE A 90 -3.37 -7.38 4.70
C ILE A 90 -2.07 -7.05 3.96
N ALA A 91 -2.08 -6.05 3.06
CA ALA A 91 -0.87 -5.64 2.36
C ALA A 91 0.20 -5.15 3.34
N LYS A 92 -0.19 -4.36 4.36
CA LYS A 92 0.74 -3.91 5.41
C LYS A 92 1.34 -5.07 6.21
N ALA A 93 0.58 -6.13 6.46
CA ALA A 93 1.09 -7.31 7.15
C ALA A 93 2.07 -8.11 6.28
N LEU A 94 1.88 -8.12 4.96
CA LEU A 94 2.72 -8.86 4.01
C LEU A 94 3.97 -8.08 3.57
N LEU A 95 3.91 -6.75 3.50
CA LEU A 95 4.99 -5.90 3.00
C LEU A 95 6.31 -6.17 3.74
N ASN A 96 7.38 -6.28 2.96
CA ASN A 96 8.74 -6.58 3.42
C ASN A 96 8.98 -7.98 3.96
N SER A 97 7.96 -8.83 4.02
CA SER A 97 8.14 -10.23 4.41
C SER A 97 8.64 -11.08 3.22
N HIS A 98 9.23 -12.23 3.55
CA HIS A 98 9.89 -13.12 2.58
C HIS A 98 9.20 -14.47 2.47
N VAL A 99 9.45 -15.21 1.38
CA VAL A 99 8.98 -16.60 1.22
C VAL A 99 9.42 -17.45 2.42
N GLY A 100 8.49 -18.26 2.94
CA GLY A 100 8.67 -19.10 4.12
C GLY A 100 8.46 -18.38 5.47
N GLN A 101 8.36 -17.05 5.49
CA GLN A 101 8.03 -16.32 6.71
C GLN A 101 6.53 -16.43 7.05
N ARG A 102 6.22 -16.35 8.34
CA ARG A 102 4.86 -16.25 8.85
C ARG A 102 4.60 -14.83 9.33
N VAL A 103 3.46 -14.28 8.93
CA VAL A 103 2.98 -12.97 9.37
C VAL A 103 1.68 -13.16 10.15
N THR A 104 1.49 -12.37 11.19
CA THR A 104 0.21 -12.35 11.92
C THR A 104 -0.68 -11.30 11.29
N PHE A 105 -1.80 -11.73 10.73
CA PHE A 105 -2.83 -10.84 10.22
C PHE A 105 -4.01 -10.76 11.18
N ARG A 106 -4.47 -9.53 11.45
CA ARG A 106 -5.56 -9.26 12.39
C ARG A 106 -6.82 -8.87 11.64
N PHE A 107 -7.82 -9.74 11.73
CA PHE A 107 -9.18 -9.48 11.27
C PHE A 107 -10.04 -8.97 12.43
N PRO A 108 -11.21 -8.36 12.16
CA PRO A 108 -12.16 -8.02 13.21
C PRO A 108 -12.61 -9.23 14.06
N SER A 109 -12.61 -10.43 13.48
CA SER A 109 -13.03 -11.68 14.10
C SER A 109 -11.93 -12.39 14.91
N GLY A 110 -10.68 -11.93 14.85
CA GLY A 110 -9.53 -12.59 15.50
C GLY A 110 -8.22 -12.37 14.73
N GLU A 111 -7.15 -12.99 15.20
CA GLU A 111 -5.86 -12.99 14.49
C GLU A 111 -5.55 -14.37 13.93
N GLU A 112 -4.82 -14.38 12.82
CA GLU A 112 -4.44 -15.60 12.10
C GLU A 112 -3.01 -15.48 11.61
N GLN A 113 -2.29 -16.61 11.60
CA GLN A 113 -0.98 -16.69 10.99
C GLN A 113 -1.09 -17.12 9.53
N LEU A 114 -0.45 -16.34 8.67
CA LEU A 114 -0.33 -16.60 7.25
C LEU A 114 1.13 -16.87 6.92
N GLU A 115 1.41 -17.98 6.24
CA GLU A 115 2.74 -18.30 5.71
C GLU A 115 2.86 -17.82 4.27
N ILE A 116 3.95 -17.15 3.92
CA ILE A 116 4.21 -16.70 2.56
C ILE A 116 4.74 -17.88 1.76
N ALA A 117 3.90 -18.44 0.90
CA ALA A 117 4.24 -19.61 0.10
C ALA A 117 4.99 -19.25 -1.19
N ARG A 118 4.64 -18.11 -1.81
CA ARG A 118 5.24 -17.65 -3.07
C ARG A 118 5.13 -16.14 -3.23
N ILE A 119 6.11 -15.56 -3.90
CA ILE A 119 6.10 -14.18 -4.39
C ILE A 119 6.40 -14.21 -5.89
N SER A 120 5.61 -13.52 -6.71
CA SER A 120 5.85 -13.31 -8.14
C SER A 120 5.62 -11.85 -8.50
N TYR A 121 6.32 -11.36 -9.52
CA TYR A 121 6.15 -10.02 -10.09
C TYR A 121 5.71 -10.07 -11.55
N ASP A 122 5.25 -11.23 -12.02
CA ASP A 122 4.85 -11.41 -13.41
C ASP A 122 3.63 -10.53 -13.72
N LEU A 123 3.74 -9.77 -14.81
CA LEU A 123 2.64 -9.05 -15.45
C LEU A 123 2.06 -10.00 -16.49
N ASN A 124 1.16 -10.89 -16.07
CA ASN A 124 0.30 -11.59 -17.01
C ASN A 124 -0.77 -10.64 -17.56
#